data_AF-I4AGC3-F1
#
_entry.id   AF-I4AGC3-F1
#
_cell.length_a   1.000
_cell.length_b   1.000
_cell.length_c   1.000
_cell.angle_alpha   90.00
_cell.angle_beta   90.00
_cell.angle_gamma   90.00
#
_symmetry.space_group_name_H-M   'P 1'
#
loop_
_entity.id
_entity.type
_entity.pdbx_description
1 polymer ?
#
loop_
_entity_poly.entity_id
_entity_poly.type
_entity_poly.pdbx_seq_one_letter_code
_entity_poly.pdbx_strand_id
1 'polypeptide(L)'
;MKIINLRSVLFLLFIVLSSGLLFSCRGTDKQETTKNEADSVAVKTETVIETVNPSEEYHTFVASLDTTQMSSSKKAVEKYKELYATATSEQADEGFLIFDRLYNSIAFNLDEQHYKNGAKNGKYDKYDQIAGIYNGYNDGKDAPPEMIAYNNELASHGFGIGMTEGSTFVLQNRDFLKDTFYDKVSEPMKSYLVQKNKEAKEMFSSDGGLLISPTRLAERVIWAEEFIKENPNFYSELMEELKASKKMYLTYLFEGMDNTPLFDYQTKQLNQDFEEAYQTITSSYSDTETAAMIKPYYEAIKNKNTKKQDELMTKYQAEDKIYKNEY
;
A
#
# COMPACT_ATOMS: atom_id res chain seq x y z
N MET A 1 6.87 -3.65 31.98
CA MET A 1 5.83 -2.72 31.49
C MET A 1 6.49 -1.39 31.14
N LYS A 2 7.07 -1.33 29.93
CA LYS A 2 7.59 -0.11 29.31
C LYS A 2 6.78 0.08 28.05
N ILE A 3 6.09 1.21 27.96
CA ILE A 3 5.32 1.62 26.79
C ILE A 3 6.32 1.87 25.67
N ILE A 4 6.35 0.99 24.66
CA ILE A 4 7.11 1.21 23.44
C ILE A 4 6.23 2.06 22.53
N ASN A 5 6.69 3.29 22.28
CA ASN A 5 6.04 4.28 21.45
C ASN A 5 6.15 3.82 19.99
N LEU A 6 5.03 3.42 19.38
CA LEU A 6 4.93 2.86 18.03
C LEU A 6 5.05 3.96 16.94
N ARG A 7 6.15 4.74 16.96
CA ARG A 7 6.33 5.91 16.08
C ARG A 7 7.57 5.89 15.18
N SER A 8 8.33 4.79 15.10
CA SER A 8 9.57 4.80 14.31
C SER A 8 9.95 3.43 13.73
N VAL A 9 9.25 2.99 12.69
CA VAL A 9 9.78 1.99 11.77
C VAL A 9 9.33 2.32 10.35
N LEU A 10 10.09 3.16 9.65
CA LEU A 10 10.51 2.97 8.25
C LEU A 10 11.40 4.15 7.81
N PHE A 11 12.20 3.92 6.77
CA PHE A 11 13.09 4.84 6.05
C PHE A 11 14.58 4.81 6.42
N LEU A 12 15.27 3.87 5.78
CA LEU A 12 16.68 4.02 5.39
C LEU A 12 16.74 4.75 4.04
N LEU A 13 17.25 5.99 4.06
CA LEU A 13 17.66 6.74 2.87
C LEU A 13 19.05 6.23 2.43
N PHE A 14 19.19 5.80 1.17
CA PHE A 14 20.49 5.65 0.53
C PHE A 14 20.59 6.53 -0.71
N ILE A 15 21.51 7.50 -0.63
CA ILE A 15 21.98 8.36 -1.72
C ILE A 15 22.98 7.55 -2.54
N VAL A 16 22.72 7.35 -3.85
CA VAL A 16 23.72 6.82 -4.78
C VAL A 16 24.24 7.95 -5.65
N LEU A 17 25.51 8.32 -5.44
CA LEU A 17 26.29 9.12 -6.38
C LEU A 17 26.59 8.27 -7.63
N SER A 18 26.09 8.71 -8.79
CA SER A 18 26.52 8.19 -10.09
C SER A 18 27.81 8.88 -10.55
N SER A 19 28.93 8.17 -10.50
CA SER A 19 30.17 8.52 -11.20
C SER A 19 30.09 8.02 -12.64
N GLY A 20 30.17 8.96 -13.58
CA GLY A 20 30.17 8.69 -15.02
C GLY A 20 31.47 8.04 -15.49
N LEU A 21 31.35 7.23 -16.54
CA LEU A 21 32.46 6.86 -17.41
C LEU A 21 31.97 6.87 -18.87
N LEU A 22 32.54 7.81 -19.63
CA LEU A 22 32.48 7.92 -21.09
C LEU A 22 33.54 7.01 -21.72
N PHE A 23 33.16 6.23 -22.73
CA PHE A 23 34.04 5.73 -23.80
C PHE A 23 33.19 5.71 -25.08
N SER A 24 33.31 6.69 -25.98
CA SER A 24 34.37 6.98 -26.98
C SER A 24 34.45 5.95 -28.12
N CYS A 25 34.23 6.47 -29.33
CA CYS A 25 34.07 5.79 -30.63
C CYS A 25 35.38 5.27 -31.25
N ARG A 26 35.25 4.30 -32.18
CA ARG A 26 35.91 4.21 -33.51
C ARG A 26 35.40 2.92 -34.20
N GLY A 27 34.77 2.95 -35.39
CA GLY A 27 35.37 3.19 -36.72
C GLY A 27 36.05 1.89 -37.21
N THR A 28 35.78 1.25 -38.35
CA THR A 28 35.50 1.77 -39.70
C THR A 28 35.10 0.62 -40.66
N ASP A 29 34.22 0.92 -41.62
CA ASP A 29 34.06 0.48 -43.03
C ASP A 29 34.46 -0.93 -43.50
N LYS A 30 33.54 -1.61 -44.23
CA LYS A 30 33.43 -1.49 -45.70
C LYS A 30 32.25 -2.30 -46.28
N GLN A 31 31.68 -1.71 -47.33
CA GLN A 31 30.58 -2.17 -48.18
C GLN A 31 30.90 -3.43 -48.99
N GLU A 32 29.87 -4.25 -49.23
CA GLU A 32 29.72 -4.96 -50.49
C GLU A 32 28.30 -4.74 -51.04
N THR A 33 28.28 -4.27 -52.29
CA THR A 33 27.13 -3.92 -53.12
C THR A 33 26.55 -5.15 -53.81
N THR A 34 25.23 -5.31 -53.77
CA THR A 34 24.45 -5.95 -54.83
C THR A 34 23.22 -5.09 -55.15
N LYS A 35 23.01 -4.86 -56.46
CA LYS A 35 21.91 -4.09 -57.04
C LYS A 35 20.82 -5.02 -57.59
N ASN A 36 19.62 -4.44 -57.71
CA ASN A 36 18.40 -4.87 -58.39
C ASN A 36 17.46 -5.64 -57.45
N GLU A 37 16.17 -5.33 -57.30
CA GLU A 37 15.20 -4.77 -58.24
C GLU A 37 14.06 -4.08 -57.45
N ALA A 38 13.39 -3.12 -58.08
CA ALA A 38 12.33 -2.33 -57.45
C ALA A 38 11.04 -3.14 -57.32
N ASP A 39 10.62 -3.40 -56.08
CA ASP A 39 9.27 -3.83 -55.77
C ASP A 39 8.66 -2.84 -54.77
N SER A 40 7.56 -2.20 -55.17
CA SER A 40 6.91 -1.12 -54.42
C SER A 40 6.18 -1.69 -53.21
N VAL A 41 6.87 -1.83 -52.08
CA VAL A 41 6.22 -2.06 -50.79
C VAL A 41 5.73 -0.72 -50.28
N ALA A 42 4.40 -0.55 -50.25
CA ALA A 42 3.76 0.56 -49.56
C ALA A 42 4.10 0.47 -48.07
N VAL A 43 5.08 1.27 -47.63
CA VAL A 43 5.37 1.50 -46.22
C VAL A 43 4.15 2.23 -45.65
N LYS A 44 3.29 1.49 -44.95
CA LYS A 44 2.39 2.12 -43.97
C LYS A 44 3.29 2.74 -42.92
N THR A 45 3.50 4.04 -43.01
CA THR A 45 4.14 4.81 -41.96
C THR A 45 3.15 4.82 -40.79
N GLU A 46 3.24 3.81 -39.92
CA GLU A 46 2.72 3.97 -38.56
C GLU A 46 3.46 5.17 -37.97
N THR A 47 2.70 6.22 -37.73
CA THR A 47 3.22 7.41 -37.06
C THR A 47 3.46 6.96 -35.62
N VAL A 48 4.70 6.56 -35.32
CA VAL A 48 5.15 6.40 -33.94
C VAL A 48 5.13 7.81 -33.36
N ILE A 49 4.04 8.15 -32.67
CA ILE A 49 4.01 9.34 -31.84
C ILE A 49 5.00 9.04 -30.73
N GLU A 50 6.18 9.63 -30.81
CA GLU A 50 7.18 9.59 -29.74
C GLU A 50 6.58 10.34 -28.55
N THR A 51 5.90 9.61 -27.66
CA THR A 51 5.32 10.17 -26.45
C THR A 51 6.46 10.48 -25.50
N VAL A 52 6.92 11.74 -25.51
CA VAL A 52 7.89 12.27 -24.55
C VAL A 52 7.42 11.91 -23.15
N ASN A 53 8.26 11.23 -22.36
CA ASN A 53 7.92 10.87 -21.00
C ASN A 53 7.77 12.15 -20.16
N PRO A 54 6.56 12.47 -19.65
CA PRO A 54 6.32 13.72 -18.95
C PRO A 54 6.80 13.73 -17.48
N SER A 55 7.38 12.62 -17.00
CA SER A 55 7.77 12.44 -15.59
C SER A 55 8.75 13.50 -15.07
N GLU A 56 9.68 14.01 -15.89
CA GLU A 56 10.63 15.05 -15.44
C GLU A 56 9.93 16.40 -15.19
N GLU A 57 9.03 16.80 -16.11
CA GLU A 57 8.23 18.01 -15.95
C GLU A 57 7.29 17.88 -14.75
N TYR A 58 6.63 16.73 -14.63
CA TYR A 58 5.70 16.47 -13.53
C TYR A 58 6.41 16.47 -12.17
N HIS A 59 7.56 15.81 -12.07
CA HIS A 59 8.38 15.81 -10.85
C HIS A 59 8.77 17.24 -10.44
N THR A 60 9.25 18.06 -11.39
CA THR A 60 9.62 19.45 -11.14
C THR A 60 8.44 20.27 -10.62
N PHE A 61 7.26 20.10 -11.25
CA PHE A 61 6.05 20.76 -10.79
C PHE A 61 5.65 20.33 -9.38
N VAL A 62 5.59 19.02 -9.13
CA VAL A 62 5.22 18.45 -7.83
C VAL A 62 6.16 18.92 -6.72
N ALA A 63 7.47 18.96 -6.97
CA ALA A 63 8.47 19.43 -6.02
C ALA A 63 8.31 20.92 -5.65
N SER A 64 7.61 21.71 -6.46
CA SER A 64 7.32 23.13 -6.18
C SER A 64 6.09 23.35 -5.29
N LEU A 65 5.28 22.31 -5.06
CA LEU A 65 4.04 22.42 -4.31
C LEU A 65 4.28 22.46 -2.80
N ASP A 66 3.46 23.23 -2.10
CA ASP A 66 3.50 23.33 -0.65
C ASP A 66 2.82 22.11 -0.01
N THR A 67 3.62 21.27 0.66
CA THR A 67 3.16 20.04 1.31
C THR A 67 2.36 20.31 2.58
N THR A 68 2.26 21.55 3.06
CA THR A 68 1.41 21.93 4.19
C THR A 68 -0.01 22.28 3.78
N GLN A 69 -0.28 22.36 2.46
CA GLN A 69 -1.57 22.76 1.90
C GLN A 69 -2.28 21.57 1.27
N MET A 70 -3.50 21.26 1.73
CA MET A 70 -4.32 20.19 1.15
C MET A 70 -4.62 20.42 -0.34
N SER A 71 -4.69 21.68 -0.78
CA SER A 71 -4.94 22.07 -2.19
C SER A 71 -3.85 21.61 -3.16
N SER A 72 -2.65 21.31 -2.68
CA SER A 72 -1.54 20.80 -3.50
C SER A 72 -1.87 19.44 -4.14
N SER A 73 -2.68 18.60 -3.49
CA SER A 73 -3.15 17.32 -4.05
C SER A 73 -3.91 17.51 -5.38
N LYS A 74 -4.88 18.44 -5.41
CA LYS A 74 -5.67 18.74 -6.61
C LYS A 74 -4.81 19.33 -7.71
N LYS A 75 -3.92 20.27 -7.38
CA LYS A 75 -2.99 20.87 -8.35
C LYS A 75 -2.13 19.81 -9.02
N ALA A 76 -1.62 18.86 -8.24
CA ALA A 76 -0.86 17.73 -8.76
C ALA A 76 -1.73 16.83 -9.66
N VAL A 77 -2.95 16.49 -9.25
CA VAL A 77 -3.90 15.72 -10.07
C VAL A 77 -4.23 16.42 -11.39
N GLU A 78 -4.47 17.73 -11.37
CA GLU A 78 -4.76 18.52 -12.58
C GLU A 78 -3.57 18.51 -13.53
N LYS A 79 -2.35 18.75 -13.02
CA LYS A 79 -1.14 18.71 -13.84
C LYS A 79 -0.83 17.30 -14.36
N TYR A 80 -1.11 16.26 -13.57
CA TYR A 80 -1.00 14.87 -14.02
C TYR A 80 -1.96 14.62 -15.20
N LYS A 81 -3.24 15.01 -15.08
CA LYS A 81 -4.23 14.84 -16.16
C LYS A 81 -3.83 15.56 -17.44
N GLU A 82 -3.24 16.75 -17.32
CA GLU A 82 -2.71 17.52 -18.45
C GLU A 82 -1.55 16.78 -19.13
N LEU A 83 -0.53 16.39 -18.36
CA LEU A 83 0.71 15.84 -18.89
C LEU A 83 0.60 14.38 -19.37
N TYR A 84 -0.21 13.58 -18.69
CA TYR A 84 -0.34 12.14 -18.96
C TYR A 84 -1.56 11.80 -19.84
N ALA A 85 -2.16 12.79 -20.51
CA ALA A 85 -3.35 12.58 -21.35
C ALA A 85 -3.15 11.52 -22.44
N THR A 86 -1.95 11.50 -23.05
CA THR A 86 -1.54 10.57 -24.12
C THR A 86 -0.39 9.65 -23.71
N ALA A 87 -0.04 9.60 -22.42
CA ALA A 87 1.04 8.77 -21.93
C ALA A 87 0.67 7.28 -21.95
N THR A 88 1.67 6.40 -22.01
CA THR A 88 1.45 4.95 -21.82
C THR A 88 1.10 4.64 -20.37
N SER A 89 0.60 3.44 -20.10
CA SER A 89 0.33 2.96 -18.74
C SER A 89 1.57 2.99 -17.84
N GLU A 90 2.74 2.67 -18.38
CA GLU A 90 4.00 2.62 -17.63
C GLU A 90 4.47 4.03 -17.28
N GLN A 91 4.32 4.99 -18.19
CA GLN A 91 4.57 6.40 -17.90
C GLN A 91 3.57 6.90 -16.85
N ALA A 92 2.28 6.55 -16.99
CA ALA A 92 1.24 6.92 -16.05
C ALA A 92 1.52 6.38 -14.62
N ASP A 93 2.08 5.18 -14.50
CA ASP A 93 2.53 4.61 -13.23
C ASP A 93 3.68 5.43 -12.62
N GLU A 94 4.69 5.83 -13.41
CA GLU A 94 5.76 6.70 -12.92
C GLU A 94 5.22 8.03 -12.37
N GLY A 95 4.29 8.65 -13.09
CA GLY A 95 3.61 9.85 -12.62
C GLY A 95 2.79 9.61 -11.36
N PHE A 96 2.14 8.46 -11.23
CA PHE A 96 1.46 8.09 -10.00
C PHE A 96 2.44 7.97 -8.82
N LEU A 97 3.61 7.36 -9.00
CA LEU A 97 4.61 7.25 -7.94
C LEU A 97 5.13 8.61 -7.47
N ILE A 98 5.30 9.56 -8.39
CA ILE A 98 5.65 10.95 -8.05
C ILE A 98 4.52 11.58 -7.22
N PHE A 99 3.26 11.39 -7.63
CA PHE A 99 2.10 11.87 -6.90
C PHE A 99 1.97 11.23 -5.51
N ASP A 100 2.17 9.92 -5.38
CA ASP A 100 1.97 9.19 -4.12
C ASP A 100 2.93 9.68 -3.03
N ARG A 101 4.19 9.97 -3.38
CA ARG A 101 5.16 10.60 -2.45
C ARG A 101 4.68 11.96 -1.95
N LEU A 102 4.18 12.81 -2.85
CA LEU A 102 3.60 14.11 -2.49
C LEU A 102 2.39 13.91 -1.57
N TYR A 103 1.49 13.01 -1.94
CA TYR A 103 0.24 12.77 -1.24
C TYR A 103 0.47 12.23 0.18
N ASN A 104 1.44 11.33 0.35
CA ASN A 104 1.91 10.87 1.67
C ASN A 104 2.48 12.04 2.48
N SER A 105 3.29 12.89 1.87
CA SER A 105 3.89 14.07 2.54
C SER A 105 2.83 15.07 2.99
N ILE A 106 1.81 15.33 2.15
CA ILE A 106 0.70 16.22 2.52
C ILE A 106 -0.09 15.62 3.67
N ALA A 107 -0.47 14.34 3.61
CA ALA A 107 -1.21 13.68 4.68
C ALA A 107 -0.48 13.79 6.02
N PHE A 108 0.83 13.54 6.04
CA PHE A 108 1.66 13.67 7.24
C PHE A 108 1.66 15.09 7.81
N ASN A 109 1.85 16.11 6.97
CA ASN A 109 1.87 17.50 7.44
C ASN A 109 0.50 17.99 7.89
N LEU A 110 -0.58 17.55 7.23
CA LEU A 110 -1.95 17.86 7.66
C LEU A 110 -2.25 17.20 9.01
N ASP A 111 -1.80 15.97 9.23
CA ASP A 111 -1.95 15.29 10.51
C ASP A 111 -1.17 16.01 11.63
N GLU A 112 0.07 16.42 11.35
CA GLU A 112 0.88 17.17 12.32
C GLU A 112 0.22 18.52 12.69
N GLN A 113 -0.36 19.22 11.71
CA GLN A 113 -1.13 20.44 11.93
C GLN A 113 -2.42 20.18 12.72
N HIS A 114 -3.16 19.12 12.37
CA HIS A 114 -4.36 18.69 13.06
C HIS A 114 -4.07 18.43 14.55
N TYR A 115 -3.01 17.69 14.84
CA TYR A 115 -2.54 17.43 16.19
C TYR A 115 -2.19 18.74 16.95
N LYS A 116 -1.40 19.63 16.33
CA LYS A 116 -1.03 20.93 16.94
C LYS A 116 -2.26 21.81 17.21
N ASN A 117 -3.23 21.82 16.31
CA ASN A 117 -4.44 22.65 16.40
C ASN A 117 -5.45 22.09 17.41
N GLY A 118 -5.64 20.76 17.42
CA GLY A 118 -6.47 20.07 18.40
C GLY A 118 -5.98 20.31 19.83
N ALA A 119 -4.66 20.22 20.04
CA ALA A 119 -4.03 20.42 21.35
C ALA A 119 -4.15 21.86 21.85
N LYS A 120 -4.00 22.86 20.97
CA LYS A 120 -4.11 24.28 21.33
C LYS A 120 -5.53 24.72 21.66
N ASN A 121 -6.52 24.14 21.00
CA ASN A 121 -7.90 24.64 21.04
C ASN A 121 -8.87 23.74 21.85
N GLY A 122 -8.39 22.62 22.41
CA GLY A 122 -9.25 21.66 23.11
C GLY A 122 -10.34 21.07 22.22
N LYS A 123 -10.07 20.96 20.90
CA LYS A 123 -11.05 20.54 19.88
C LYS A 123 -10.96 19.06 19.49
N TYR A 124 -10.06 18.28 20.12
CA TYR A 124 -9.94 16.85 19.85
C TYR A 124 -11.27 16.12 19.94
N ASP A 125 -12.03 16.40 21.01
CA ASP A 125 -13.33 15.82 21.34
C ASP A 125 -14.48 16.24 20.40
N LYS A 126 -14.20 17.01 19.33
CA LYS A 126 -15.20 17.39 18.32
C LYS A 126 -14.92 16.79 16.95
N TYR A 127 -13.69 16.36 16.70
CA TYR A 127 -13.30 15.77 15.43
C TYR A 127 -13.67 14.28 15.32
N ASP A 128 -13.90 13.63 16.47
CA ASP A 128 -14.47 12.29 16.57
C ASP A 128 -15.83 12.18 15.85
N GLN A 129 -16.66 13.23 15.94
CA GLN A 129 -17.97 13.32 15.30
C GLN A 129 -17.91 13.32 13.76
N ILE A 130 -16.74 13.60 13.18
CA ILE A 130 -16.52 13.51 11.72
C ILE A 130 -15.54 12.40 11.32
N ALA A 131 -14.97 11.67 12.28
CA ALA A 131 -14.08 10.57 12.00
C ALA A 131 -14.84 9.44 11.29
N GLY A 132 -14.26 8.90 10.22
CA GLY A 132 -14.85 7.80 9.45
C GLY A 132 -16.00 8.21 8.51
N ILE A 133 -16.24 9.50 8.26
CA ILE A 133 -17.20 9.89 7.21
C ILE A 133 -16.69 9.45 5.83
N TYR A 134 -15.40 9.60 5.57
CA TYR A 134 -14.79 9.31 4.26
C TYR A 134 -14.93 7.85 3.81
N ASN A 135 -15.05 6.90 4.75
CA ASN A 135 -15.21 5.47 4.48
C ASN A 135 -16.61 4.93 4.84
N GLY A 136 -17.55 5.81 5.20
CA GLY A 136 -18.93 5.44 5.53
C GLY A 136 -19.13 4.79 6.90
N TYR A 137 -18.12 4.80 7.77
CA TYR A 137 -18.24 4.34 9.15
C TYR A 137 -19.11 5.29 10.01
N ASN A 138 -19.15 6.56 9.62
CA ASN A 138 -19.90 7.61 10.28
C ASN A 138 -20.73 8.39 9.24
N ASP A 139 -21.99 8.68 9.55
CA ASP A 139 -22.89 9.43 8.66
C ASP A 139 -22.81 10.96 8.86
N GLY A 140 -22.08 11.42 9.90
CA GLY A 140 -21.85 12.82 10.21
C GLY A 140 -23.09 13.59 10.68
N LYS A 141 -24.24 12.94 10.90
CA LYS A 141 -25.50 13.63 11.19
C LYS A 141 -25.48 14.48 12.46
N ASP A 142 -24.64 14.09 13.42
CA ASP A 142 -24.55 14.70 14.75
C ASP A 142 -23.40 15.73 14.84
N ALA A 143 -22.64 15.92 13.76
CA ALA A 143 -21.50 16.84 13.74
C ALA A 143 -21.93 18.30 13.50
N PRO A 144 -21.25 19.28 14.14
CA PRO A 144 -21.46 20.69 13.87
C PRO A 144 -21.26 21.05 12.38
N PRO A 145 -22.03 22.02 11.84
CA PRO A 145 -21.90 22.44 10.44
C PRO A 145 -20.48 22.83 10.04
N GLU A 146 -19.71 23.48 10.93
CA GLU A 146 -18.32 23.84 10.66
C GLU A 146 -17.40 22.62 10.50
N MET A 147 -17.68 21.52 11.21
CA MET A 147 -16.90 20.29 11.11
C MET A 147 -17.26 19.50 9.86
N ILE A 148 -18.55 19.50 9.47
CA ILE A 148 -18.98 18.95 8.18
C ILE A 148 -18.37 19.73 7.02
N ALA A 149 -18.33 21.06 7.10
CA ALA A 149 -17.67 21.89 6.09
C ALA A 149 -16.17 21.55 5.96
N TYR A 150 -15.46 21.42 7.10
CA TYR A 150 -14.06 21.02 7.12
C TYR A 150 -13.83 19.60 6.57
N ASN A 151 -14.67 18.63 6.95
CA ASN A 151 -14.61 17.27 6.41
C ASN A 151 -14.81 17.25 4.90
N ASN A 152 -15.78 18.00 4.39
CA ASN A 152 -16.03 18.12 2.96
C ASN A 152 -14.87 18.80 2.22
N GLU A 153 -14.25 19.80 2.85
CA GLU A 153 -13.06 20.44 2.31
C GLU A 153 -11.90 19.43 2.19
N LEU A 154 -11.59 18.68 3.26
CA LEU A 154 -10.61 17.60 3.25
C LEU A 154 -10.92 16.55 2.17
N ALA A 155 -12.16 16.04 2.15
CA ALA A 155 -12.59 15.01 1.21
C ALA A 155 -12.43 15.47 -0.24
N SER A 156 -12.75 16.74 -0.52
CA SER A 156 -12.57 17.29 -1.87
C SER A 156 -11.10 17.24 -2.32
N HIS A 157 -10.15 17.30 -1.38
CA HIS A 157 -8.71 17.25 -1.62
C HIS A 157 -8.09 15.85 -1.38
N GLY A 158 -8.91 14.81 -1.24
CA GLY A 158 -8.41 13.46 -1.01
C GLY A 158 -7.97 13.20 0.43
N PHE A 159 -8.52 13.89 1.42
CA PHE A 159 -8.20 13.59 2.81
C PHE A 159 -9.46 13.25 3.61
N GLY A 160 -9.27 12.60 4.74
CA GLY A 160 -10.33 12.29 5.69
C GLY A 160 -9.80 12.30 7.11
N ILE A 161 -10.72 12.27 8.06
CA ILE A 161 -10.40 12.11 9.48
C ILE A 161 -10.62 10.65 9.87
N GLY A 162 -9.58 10.05 10.44
CA GLY A 162 -9.63 8.76 11.14
C GLY A 162 -9.57 8.95 12.64
N MET A 163 -9.82 7.86 13.38
CA MET A 163 -9.72 7.85 14.83
C MET A 163 -9.23 6.49 15.33
N THR A 164 -8.34 6.51 16.31
CA THR A 164 -7.93 5.33 17.09
C THR A 164 -7.76 5.75 18.54
N GLU A 165 -8.23 4.94 19.48
CA GLU A 165 -8.07 5.21 20.93
C GLU A 165 -8.49 6.63 21.36
N GLY A 166 -9.56 7.16 20.76
CA GLY A 166 -10.07 8.52 21.03
C GLY A 166 -9.23 9.67 20.46
N SER A 167 -8.14 9.36 19.75
CA SER A 167 -7.31 10.35 19.05
C SER A 167 -7.66 10.39 17.57
N THR A 168 -7.99 11.58 17.07
CA THR A 168 -8.24 11.80 15.64
C THR A 168 -6.98 12.17 14.88
N PHE A 169 -6.91 11.74 13.63
CA PHE A 169 -5.76 11.98 12.75
C PHE A 169 -6.23 12.19 11.30
N VAL A 170 -5.42 12.91 10.52
CA VAL A 170 -5.68 13.10 9.09
C VAL A 170 -5.05 11.93 8.31
N LEU A 171 -5.79 11.40 7.34
CA LEU A 171 -5.33 10.32 6.49
C LEU A 171 -5.78 10.52 5.04
N GLN A 172 -5.19 9.75 4.13
CA GLN A 172 -5.55 9.76 2.71
C GLN A 172 -6.92 9.13 2.45
N ASN A 173 -7.83 9.88 1.84
CA ASN A 173 -9.03 9.30 1.26
C ASN A 173 -8.67 8.67 -0.09
N ARG A 174 -8.42 7.36 -0.11
CA ARG A 174 -7.96 6.65 -1.32
C ARG A 174 -9.00 6.53 -2.44
N ASP A 175 -10.28 6.80 -2.16
CA ASP A 175 -11.30 6.92 -3.23
C ASP A 175 -11.01 8.07 -4.18
N PHE A 176 -10.34 9.12 -3.70
CA PHE A 176 -9.90 10.26 -4.51
C PHE A 176 -9.00 9.86 -5.69
N LEU A 177 -8.30 8.73 -5.56
CA LEU A 177 -7.38 8.24 -6.60
C LEU A 177 -8.12 7.60 -7.78
N LYS A 178 -9.33 7.10 -7.56
CA LYS A 178 -10.05 6.26 -8.52
C LYS A 178 -10.26 6.97 -9.85
N ASP A 179 -10.89 8.14 -9.81
CA ASP A 179 -11.32 8.86 -11.02
C ASP A 179 -10.16 9.51 -11.80
N THR A 180 -8.95 9.50 -11.22
CA THR A 180 -7.76 10.10 -11.83
C THR A 180 -6.80 9.06 -12.35
N PHE A 181 -6.48 8.05 -11.54
CA PHE A 181 -5.35 7.15 -11.82
C PHE A 181 -5.80 5.80 -12.36
N TYR A 182 -6.91 5.22 -11.88
CA TYR A 182 -7.20 3.79 -12.09
C TYR A 182 -7.39 3.40 -13.56
N ASP A 183 -7.83 4.31 -14.42
CA ASP A 183 -8.02 4.06 -15.86
C ASP A 183 -6.83 4.50 -16.71
N LYS A 184 -5.75 4.99 -16.08
CA LYS A 184 -4.53 5.46 -16.74
C LYS A 184 -3.32 4.59 -16.44
N VAL A 185 -3.22 4.11 -15.21
CA VAL A 185 -2.14 3.24 -14.73
C VAL A 185 -2.22 1.84 -15.35
N SER A 186 -1.12 1.09 -15.28
CA SER A 186 -1.07 -0.31 -15.69
C SER A 186 -2.02 -1.19 -14.87
N GLU A 187 -2.42 -2.34 -15.41
CA GLU A 187 -3.27 -3.30 -14.68
C GLU A 187 -2.68 -3.76 -13.33
N PRO A 188 -1.36 -4.08 -13.22
CA PRO A 188 -0.74 -4.36 -11.92
C PRO A 188 -0.87 -3.19 -10.93
N MET A 189 -0.61 -1.96 -11.37
CA MET A 189 -0.74 -0.78 -10.51
C MET A 189 -2.21 -0.57 -10.10
N LYS A 190 -3.16 -0.71 -11.03
CA LYS A 190 -4.60 -0.63 -10.73
C LYS A 190 -5.02 -1.64 -9.67
N SER A 191 -4.62 -2.91 -9.83
CA SER A 191 -4.90 -3.98 -8.87
C SER A 191 -4.33 -3.66 -7.49
N TYR A 192 -3.08 -3.19 -7.42
CA TYR A 192 -2.45 -2.73 -6.19
C TYR A 192 -3.24 -1.59 -5.52
N LEU A 193 -3.62 -0.56 -6.27
CA LEU A 193 -4.35 0.59 -5.74
C LEU A 193 -5.74 0.23 -5.23
N VAL A 194 -6.46 -0.64 -5.96
CA VAL A 194 -7.76 -1.16 -5.54
C VAL A 194 -7.64 -1.88 -4.22
N GLN A 195 -6.65 -2.77 -4.08
CA GLN A 195 -6.42 -3.48 -2.83
C GLN A 195 -6.06 -2.52 -1.70
N LYS A 196 -5.11 -1.60 -1.89
CA LYS A 196 -4.72 -0.64 -0.85
C LYS A 196 -5.89 0.24 -0.41
N ASN A 197 -6.78 0.62 -1.33
CA ASN A 197 -7.99 1.36 -0.98
C ASN A 197 -8.95 0.50 -0.13
N LYS A 198 -9.17 -0.76 -0.51
CA LYS A 198 -9.97 -1.71 0.25
C LYS A 198 -9.43 -1.90 1.68
N GLU A 199 -8.13 -2.14 1.80
CA GLU A 199 -7.47 -2.35 3.09
C GLU A 199 -7.47 -1.10 3.97
N ALA A 200 -7.32 0.10 3.39
CA ALA A 200 -7.38 1.36 4.12
C ALA A 200 -8.77 1.64 4.71
N LYS A 201 -9.85 1.19 4.05
CA LYS A 201 -11.22 1.32 4.55
C LYS A 201 -11.54 0.33 5.65
N GLU A 202 -11.17 -0.92 5.46
CA GLU A 202 -11.41 -2.01 6.41
C GLU A 202 -10.51 -1.90 7.65
N MET A 203 -9.32 -1.31 7.51
CA MET A 203 -8.19 -1.48 8.44
C MET A 203 -7.93 -2.97 8.67
N PHE A 204 -7.09 -3.35 9.64
CA PHE A 204 -6.97 -4.76 10.01
C PHE A 204 -6.78 -4.97 11.52
N SER A 205 -6.25 -3.98 12.23
CA SER A 205 -6.09 -4.02 13.67
C SER A 205 -6.27 -2.66 14.33
N SER A 206 -6.66 -2.68 15.60
CA SER A 206 -6.69 -1.52 16.52
C SER A 206 -6.67 -2.06 17.94
N ASP A 207 -6.05 -1.31 18.87
CA ASP A 207 -5.90 -1.68 20.30
C ASP A 207 -5.51 -3.16 20.49
N GLY A 208 -4.47 -3.62 19.78
CA GLY A 208 -3.98 -4.99 19.91
C GLY A 208 -4.97 -6.09 19.51
N GLY A 209 -6.03 -5.81 18.75
CA GLY A 209 -6.99 -6.79 18.25
C GLY A 209 -7.19 -6.69 16.74
N LEU A 210 -7.66 -7.76 16.11
CA LEU A 210 -8.04 -7.76 14.70
C LEU A 210 -9.42 -7.09 14.52
N LEU A 211 -9.51 -6.18 13.55
CA LEU A 211 -10.76 -5.54 13.11
C LEU A 211 -11.48 -6.32 12.01
N ILE A 212 -10.79 -7.28 11.41
CA ILE A 212 -11.28 -8.18 10.36
C ILE A 212 -11.15 -9.63 10.85
N SER A 213 -11.94 -10.54 10.29
CA SER A 213 -11.79 -11.95 10.65
C SER A 213 -10.40 -12.48 10.23
N PRO A 214 -9.83 -13.46 10.96
CA PRO A 214 -8.66 -14.21 10.52
C PRO A 214 -8.76 -14.74 9.09
N THR A 215 -9.95 -15.19 8.64
CA THR A 215 -10.18 -15.60 7.24
C THR A 215 -9.97 -14.43 6.27
N ARG A 216 -10.49 -13.24 6.61
CA ARG A 216 -10.29 -12.04 5.82
C ARG A 216 -8.83 -11.59 5.79
N LEU A 217 -8.11 -11.76 6.89
CA LEU A 217 -6.66 -11.54 6.96
C LEU A 217 -5.90 -12.54 6.08
N ALA A 218 -6.30 -13.80 6.08
CA ALA A 218 -5.75 -14.84 5.21
C ALA A 218 -5.93 -14.49 3.72
N GLU A 219 -7.11 -14.03 3.31
CA GLU A 219 -7.33 -13.56 1.93
C GLU A 219 -6.36 -12.44 1.52
N ARG A 220 -6.00 -11.53 2.43
CA ARG A 220 -4.99 -10.49 2.14
C ARG A 220 -3.59 -11.07 1.96
N VAL A 221 -3.22 -12.07 2.76
CA VAL A 221 -1.94 -12.78 2.60
C VAL A 221 -1.87 -13.49 1.26
N ILE A 222 -2.94 -14.19 0.88
CA ILE A 222 -3.01 -14.91 -0.40
C ILE A 222 -2.96 -13.94 -1.57
N TRP A 223 -3.77 -12.87 -1.55
CA TRP A 223 -3.74 -11.85 -2.60
C TRP A 223 -2.34 -11.25 -2.76
N ALA A 224 -1.67 -10.91 -1.64
CA ALA A 224 -0.33 -10.36 -1.67
C ALA A 224 0.68 -11.38 -2.23
N GLU A 225 0.58 -12.66 -1.86
CA GLU A 225 1.42 -13.73 -2.40
C GLU A 225 1.29 -13.87 -3.92
N GLU A 226 0.05 -13.96 -4.41
CA GLU A 226 -0.24 -14.08 -5.84
C GLU A 226 0.25 -12.85 -6.61
N PHE A 227 -0.05 -11.65 -6.11
CA PHE A 227 0.40 -10.41 -6.72
C PHE A 227 1.92 -10.35 -6.85
N ILE A 228 2.66 -10.70 -5.79
CA ILE A 228 4.13 -10.70 -5.80
C ILE A 228 4.67 -11.70 -6.83
N LYS A 229 4.06 -12.89 -6.90
CA LYS A 229 4.46 -13.95 -7.84
C LYS A 229 4.21 -13.56 -9.29
N GLU A 230 3.08 -12.92 -9.57
CA GLU A 230 2.66 -12.53 -10.91
C GLU A 230 3.36 -11.27 -11.43
N ASN A 231 3.82 -10.40 -10.51
CA ASN A 231 4.40 -9.10 -10.84
C ASN A 231 5.83 -8.94 -10.27
N PRO A 232 6.80 -9.79 -10.64
CA PRO A 232 8.14 -9.78 -10.04
C PRO A 232 8.94 -8.49 -10.31
N ASN A 233 8.58 -7.74 -11.36
CA ASN A 233 9.20 -6.47 -11.73
C ASN A 233 8.35 -5.25 -11.34
N PHE A 234 7.38 -5.42 -10.44
CA PHE A 234 6.62 -4.29 -9.91
C PHE A 234 7.54 -3.30 -9.19
N TYR A 235 7.08 -2.07 -9.01
CA TYR A 235 7.84 -0.98 -8.42
C TYR A 235 8.39 -1.36 -7.04
N SER A 236 9.73 -1.29 -6.89
CA SER A 236 10.46 -1.87 -5.76
C SER A 236 9.97 -1.36 -4.40
N GLU A 237 9.73 -0.05 -4.27
CA GLU A 237 9.23 0.56 -3.04
C GLU A 237 7.86 0.00 -2.63
N LEU A 238 6.91 -0.05 -3.57
CA LEU A 238 5.57 -0.59 -3.31
C LEU A 238 5.59 -2.10 -3.07
N MET A 239 6.50 -2.81 -3.75
CA MET A 239 6.72 -4.24 -3.59
C MET A 239 7.27 -4.56 -2.18
N GLU A 240 8.18 -3.75 -1.65
CA GLU A 240 8.68 -3.93 -0.28
C GLU A 240 7.60 -3.64 0.77
N GLU A 241 6.78 -2.60 0.58
CA GLU A 241 5.62 -2.35 1.45
C GLU A 241 4.62 -3.52 1.43
N LEU A 242 4.36 -4.10 0.26
CA LEU A 242 3.46 -5.24 0.10
C LEU A 242 4.02 -6.48 0.80
N LYS A 243 5.32 -6.77 0.64
CA LYS A 243 5.99 -7.88 1.35
C LYS A 243 5.93 -7.70 2.86
N ALA A 244 6.18 -6.48 3.35
CA ALA A 244 6.08 -6.18 4.78
C ALA A 244 4.65 -6.40 5.30
N SER A 245 3.64 -5.95 4.55
CA SER A 245 2.23 -6.16 4.89
C SER A 245 1.87 -7.65 4.90
N LYS A 246 2.26 -8.41 3.85
CA LYS A 246 2.09 -9.87 3.79
C LYS A 246 2.70 -10.56 5.00
N LYS A 247 3.96 -10.22 5.33
CA LYS A 247 4.69 -10.79 6.46
C LYS A 247 4.00 -10.49 7.79
N MET A 248 3.52 -9.27 7.97
CA MET A 248 2.80 -8.85 9.18
C MET A 248 1.48 -9.61 9.34
N TYR A 249 0.68 -9.69 8.27
CA TYR A 249 -0.57 -10.44 8.28
C TYR A 249 -0.34 -11.93 8.55
N LEU A 250 0.70 -12.51 7.95
CA LEU A 250 1.07 -13.89 8.18
C LEU A 250 1.52 -14.12 9.64
N THR A 251 2.31 -13.21 10.22
CA THR A 251 2.65 -13.26 11.66
C THR A 251 1.40 -13.33 12.53
N TYR A 252 0.42 -12.45 12.28
CA TYR A 252 -0.81 -12.43 13.08
C TYR A 252 -1.71 -13.64 12.83
N LEU A 253 -1.63 -14.30 11.67
CA LEU A 253 -2.27 -15.60 11.48
C LEU A 253 -1.62 -16.70 12.32
N PHE A 254 -0.31 -16.62 12.59
CA PHE A 254 0.42 -17.61 13.38
C PHE A 254 0.40 -17.36 14.89
N GLU A 255 0.20 -16.12 15.32
CA GLU A 255 0.34 -15.75 16.73
C GLU A 255 -0.96 -15.18 17.34
N GLY A 256 -1.87 -14.70 16.51
CA GLY A 256 -2.98 -13.86 16.96
C GLY A 256 -2.52 -12.52 17.51
N MET A 257 -3.41 -11.81 18.19
CA MET A 257 -3.11 -10.55 18.88
C MET A 257 -3.68 -10.59 20.31
N ASP A 258 -3.31 -9.65 21.18
CA ASP A 258 -3.76 -9.63 22.58
C ASP A 258 -5.28 -9.65 22.73
N ASN A 259 -5.99 -8.81 21.98
CA ASN A 259 -7.45 -8.73 22.00
C ASN A 259 -8.12 -9.64 20.96
N THR A 260 -7.35 -10.43 20.21
CA THR A 260 -7.86 -11.48 19.31
C THR A 260 -6.89 -12.66 19.33
N PRO A 261 -6.80 -13.36 20.47
CA PRO A 261 -5.75 -14.34 20.69
C PRO A 261 -5.98 -15.59 19.85
N LEU A 262 -4.89 -16.19 19.36
CA LEU A 262 -4.93 -17.45 18.64
C LEU A 262 -5.52 -18.58 19.50
N PHE A 263 -5.14 -18.61 20.79
CA PHE A 263 -5.69 -19.54 21.76
C PHE A 263 -6.48 -18.79 22.82
N ASP A 264 -7.69 -19.26 23.11
CA ASP A 264 -8.49 -18.72 24.19
C ASP A 264 -7.72 -18.77 25.52
N TYR A 265 -7.70 -17.64 26.25
CA TYR A 265 -6.86 -17.49 27.43
C TYR A 265 -7.22 -18.46 28.55
N GLN A 266 -8.48 -18.87 28.67
CA GLN A 266 -8.97 -19.72 29.75
C GLN A 266 -8.89 -21.20 29.40
N THR A 267 -9.46 -21.57 28.26
CA THR A 267 -9.61 -22.96 27.82
C THR A 267 -8.37 -23.49 27.11
N LYS A 268 -7.48 -22.59 26.66
CA LYS A 268 -6.31 -22.91 25.81
C LYS A 268 -6.69 -23.61 24.50
N GLN A 269 -7.94 -23.49 24.08
CA GLN A 269 -8.41 -24.03 22.80
C GLN A 269 -8.09 -23.04 21.68
N LEU A 270 -7.87 -23.58 20.48
CA LEU A 270 -7.74 -22.77 19.27
C LEU A 270 -9.01 -21.94 19.08
N ASN A 271 -8.85 -20.65 18.83
CA ASN A 271 -9.95 -19.76 18.51
C ASN A 271 -10.63 -20.22 17.20
N GLN A 272 -11.97 -20.31 17.21
CA GLN A 272 -12.74 -20.83 16.08
C GLN A 272 -12.49 -20.05 14.79
N ASP A 273 -12.36 -18.73 14.85
CA ASP A 273 -12.17 -17.92 13.65
C ASP A 273 -10.80 -18.19 12.98
N PHE A 274 -9.77 -18.50 13.78
CA PHE A 274 -8.47 -18.94 13.27
C PHE A 274 -8.53 -20.36 12.72
N GLU A 275 -9.29 -21.25 13.36
CA GLU A 275 -9.54 -22.58 12.82
C GLU A 275 -10.21 -22.51 11.44
N GLU A 276 -11.23 -21.67 11.27
CA GLU A 276 -11.90 -21.44 9.99
C GLU A 276 -10.93 -20.87 8.93
N ALA A 277 -10.07 -19.94 9.32
CA ALA A 277 -9.04 -19.40 8.43
C ALA A 277 -8.06 -20.49 7.97
N TYR A 278 -7.56 -21.32 8.88
CA TYR A 278 -6.64 -22.41 8.55
C TYR A 278 -7.29 -23.46 7.66
N GLN A 279 -8.55 -23.81 7.91
CA GLN A 279 -9.31 -24.70 7.05
C GLN A 279 -9.50 -24.10 5.65
N THR A 280 -9.81 -22.81 5.56
CA THR A 280 -9.92 -22.09 4.28
C THR A 280 -8.61 -22.10 3.51
N ILE A 281 -7.49 -21.75 4.15
CA ILE A 281 -6.15 -21.77 3.56
C ILE A 281 -5.80 -23.17 3.05
N THR A 282 -5.97 -24.20 3.88
CA THR A 282 -5.54 -25.56 3.57
C THR A 282 -6.43 -26.30 2.57
N SER A 283 -7.66 -25.82 2.36
CA SER A 283 -8.61 -26.39 1.38
C SER A 283 -8.66 -25.61 0.08
N SER A 284 -8.84 -24.29 0.14
CA SER A 284 -9.11 -23.43 -1.02
C SER A 284 -7.83 -22.87 -1.65
N TYR A 285 -6.74 -22.80 -0.88
CA TYR A 285 -5.46 -22.23 -1.29
C TYR A 285 -4.30 -23.23 -1.11
N SER A 286 -4.58 -24.53 -1.27
CA SER A 286 -3.66 -25.63 -0.93
C SER A 286 -2.29 -25.57 -1.59
N ASP A 287 -2.19 -24.90 -2.74
CA ASP A 287 -0.99 -24.86 -3.58
C ASP A 287 -0.13 -23.62 -3.33
N THR A 288 -0.51 -22.80 -2.35
CA THR A 288 0.21 -21.57 -1.95
C THR A 288 1.34 -21.86 -0.97
N GLU A 289 2.36 -21.01 -0.96
CA GLU A 289 3.43 -21.04 0.06
C GLU A 289 2.83 -20.85 1.46
N THR A 290 1.85 -19.96 1.57
CA THR A 290 1.09 -19.74 2.81
C THR A 290 0.44 -21.05 3.31
N ALA A 291 -0.21 -21.82 2.44
CA ALA A 291 -0.78 -23.12 2.81
C ALA A 291 0.29 -24.15 3.19
N ALA A 292 1.42 -24.17 2.49
CA ALA A 292 2.55 -25.04 2.83
C ALA A 292 3.14 -24.75 4.23
N MET A 293 2.99 -23.52 4.72
CA MET A 293 3.40 -23.14 6.08
C MET A 293 2.29 -23.41 7.13
N ILE A 294 1.05 -23.01 6.84
CA ILE A 294 -0.07 -23.11 7.78
C ILE A 294 -0.49 -24.56 8.02
N LYS A 295 -0.46 -25.41 6.99
CA LYS A 295 -0.88 -26.82 7.11
C LYS A 295 -0.12 -27.60 8.20
N PRO A 296 1.22 -27.69 8.20
CA PRO A 296 1.94 -28.42 9.25
C PRO A 296 1.80 -27.78 10.64
N TYR A 297 1.61 -26.45 10.71
CA TYR A 297 1.37 -25.75 11.98
C TYR A 297 0.00 -26.08 12.55
N TYR A 298 -1.05 -26.02 11.74
CA TYR A 298 -2.41 -26.40 12.14
C TYR A 298 -2.50 -27.89 12.52
N GLU A 299 -1.82 -28.78 11.79
CA GLU A 299 -1.70 -30.20 12.17
C GLU A 299 -1.02 -30.36 13.55
N ALA A 300 0.02 -29.57 13.84
CA ALA A 300 0.66 -29.57 15.15
C ALA A 300 -0.25 -29.05 16.27
N ILE A 301 -1.11 -28.07 15.99
CA ILE A 301 -2.16 -27.61 16.93
C ILE A 301 -3.16 -28.72 17.23
N LYS A 302 -3.72 -29.35 16.19
CA LYS A 302 -4.71 -30.44 16.34
C LYS A 302 -4.16 -31.61 17.15
N ASN A 303 -2.87 -31.91 16.98
CA ASN A 303 -2.18 -32.97 17.71
C ASN A 303 -1.67 -32.54 19.09
N LYS A 304 -1.94 -31.30 19.53
CA LYS A 304 -1.42 -30.70 20.78
C LYS A 304 0.11 -30.82 20.91
N ASN A 305 0.82 -30.78 19.79
CA ASN A 305 2.28 -30.92 19.72
C ASN A 305 2.93 -29.53 19.79
N THR A 306 3.04 -28.99 21.00
CA THR A 306 3.59 -27.65 21.25
C THR A 306 5.05 -27.52 20.78
N LYS A 307 5.88 -28.54 21.01
CA LYS A 307 7.26 -28.56 20.52
C LYS A 307 7.33 -28.36 19.00
N LYS A 308 6.44 -29.01 18.25
CA LYS A 308 6.40 -28.87 16.79
C LYS A 308 5.91 -27.49 16.36
N GLN A 309 4.96 -26.90 17.08
CA GLN A 309 4.52 -25.51 16.86
C GLN A 309 5.71 -24.56 17.02
N ASP A 310 6.45 -24.66 18.12
CA ASP A 310 7.62 -23.81 18.42
C ASP A 310 8.74 -23.99 17.39
N GLU A 311 9.03 -25.23 16.97
CA GLU A 311 10.01 -25.53 15.93
C GLU A 311 9.64 -24.88 14.58
N LEU A 312 8.36 -24.93 14.19
CA LEU A 312 7.88 -24.33 12.95
C LEU A 312 7.93 -22.79 13.02
N MET A 313 7.49 -22.20 14.12
CA MET A 313 7.57 -20.75 14.34
C MET A 313 9.01 -20.25 14.29
N THR A 314 9.93 -20.91 15.01
CA THR A 314 11.36 -20.58 15.00
C THR A 314 11.94 -20.68 13.60
N LYS A 315 11.59 -21.74 12.84
CA LYS A 315 12.01 -21.90 11.46
C LYS A 315 11.51 -20.74 10.58
N TYR A 316 10.22 -20.42 10.62
CA TYR A 316 9.65 -19.38 9.77
C TYR A 316 10.17 -17.97 10.11
N GLN A 317 10.48 -17.71 11.38
CA GLN A 317 11.18 -16.49 11.80
C GLN A 317 12.62 -16.46 11.27
N ALA A 318 13.36 -17.56 11.33
CA ALA A 318 14.74 -17.64 10.81
C ALA A 318 14.81 -17.53 9.28
N GLU A 319 13.75 -17.95 8.57
CA GLU A 319 13.59 -17.80 7.12
C GLU A 319 13.02 -16.43 6.71
N ASP A 320 12.85 -15.51 7.67
CA ASP A 320 12.29 -14.17 7.49
C ASP A 320 10.85 -14.13 6.94
N LYS A 321 10.11 -15.24 7.06
CA LYS A 321 8.73 -15.38 6.54
C LYS A 321 7.68 -14.75 7.45
N ILE A 322 7.97 -14.64 8.73
CA ILE A 322 7.17 -13.97 9.75
C ILE A 322 8.10 -13.15 10.65
N TYR A 323 7.57 -12.10 11.27
CA TYR A 323 8.29 -11.35 12.30
C TYR A 323 8.53 -12.19 13.55
N LYS A 324 9.65 -11.92 14.21
CA LYS A 324 9.91 -12.37 15.57
C LYS A 324 9.33 -11.32 16.50
N ASN A 325 8.25 -11.63 17.20
CA ASN A 325 7.76 -10.72 18.23
C ASN A 325 8.73 -10.71 19.42
N GLU A 326 9.27 -9.53 19.73
CA GLU A 326 10.05 -9.28 20.94
C GLU A 326 9.07 -8.97 22.06
N TYR A 327 8.54 -10.01 22.72
CA TYR A 327 7.82 -9.85 24.00
C TYR A 327 8.78 -9.93 25.19
#